data_AF-A0A496ZA90-F1
#
_entry.id   AF-A0A496ZA90-F1
#
_cell.length_a   1.000
_cell.length_b   1.000
_cell.length_c   1.000
_cell.angle_alpha   90.00
_cell.angle_beta   90.00
_cell.angle_gamma   90.00
#
_symmetry.space_group_name_H-M   'P 1'
#
loop_
_entity.id
_entity.type
_entity.pdbx_description
1 polymer ?
#
loop_
_entity_poly.entity_id
_entity_poly.type
_entity_poly.pdbx_seq_one_letter_code
_entity_poly.pdbx_strand_id
1 'polypeptide(L)'
;MAKKKTPSKQQSNKATGFKGIEKKVIVPVAVPSPVQQYTENMGRSRVPKLQWEVPEWDLAENNRILDVESLVRRSFKNKKNLFLKEGYSFVGFDPSRVEYIRTRFKQMEFATGIPFPMLISQTVASLTRHNNAFWVKVRDEKASGGTKRTLSGGKTLDPVAG
;
A
#
# COMPACT_ATOMS: atom_id res chain seq x y z
N MET A 1 32.03 66.69 11.67
CA MET A 1 31.06 66.04 12.59
C MET A 1 30.06 65.24 11.76
N ALA A 2 29.97 63.94 12.04
CA ALA A 2 29.48 62.92 11.11
C ALA A 2 27.95 62.85 11.03
N LYS A 3 27.42 62.78 9.80
CA LYS A 3 26.02 62.49 9.47
C LYS A 3 25.69 61.05 9.91
N LYS A 4 24.86 60.90 10.95
CA LYS A 4 24.34 59.59 11.39
C LYS A 4 23.47 59.01 10.27
N LYS A 5 23.99 57.99 9.58
CA LYS A 5 23.26 57.17 8.60
C LYS A 5 22.28 56.27 9.34
N THR A 6 21.00 56.41 9.02
CA THR A 6 19.89 55.53 9.39
C THR A 6 20.20 54.09 8.95
N PRO A 7 20.07 53.07 9.82
CA PRO A 7 20.24 51.69 9.39
C PRO A 7 19.05 51.29 8.50
N SER A 8 19.37 50.88 7.28
CA SER A 8 18.44 50.35 6.29
C SER A 8 17.79 49.06 6.79
N LYS A 9 16.47 48.95 6.62
CA LYS A 9 15.69 47.73 6.85
C LYS A 9 16.28 46.60 5.98
N GLN A 10 16.98 45.65 6.60
CA GLN A 10 17.25 44.37 5.97
C GLN A 10 15.92 43.64 5.79
N GLN A 11 15.48 43.49 4.53
CA GLN A 11 14.41 42.59 4.17
C GLN A 11 14.92 41.16 4.38
N SER A 12 14.62 40.56 5.53
CA SER A 12 14.80 39.13 5.71
C SER A 12 13.78 38.42 4.83
N ASN A 13 14.27 37.68 3.83
CA ASN A 13 13.50 36.87 2.91
C ASN A 13 12.38 36.13 3.67
N LYS A 14 11.12 36.49 3.35
CA LYS A 14 9.97 35.69 3.78
C LYS A 14 10.12 34.34 3.10
N ALA A 15 10.53 33.32 3.83
CA ALA A 15 10.33 31.95 3.41
C ALA A 15 8.83 31.79 3.09
N THR A 16 8.53 31.50 1.83
CA THR A 16 7.22 31.01 1.37
C THR A 16 7.04 29.58 1.88
N GLY A 17 7.05 29.42 3.19
CA GLY A 17 6.68 28.20 3.88
C GLY A 17 5.19 28.26 4.17
N PHE A 18 4.46 27.24 3.71
CA PHE A 18 3.04 27.04 4.00
C PHE A 18 2.73 27.33 5.48
N LYS A 19 1.99 28.42 5.73
CA LYS A 19 1.44 28.71 7.05
C LYS A 19 0.32 27.70 7.34
N GLY A 20 0.39 27.05 8.49
CA GLY A 20 -0.78 26.43 9.12
C GLY A 20 -0.99 24.94 8.89
N ILE A 21 0.07 24.12 8.95
CA ILE A 21 -0.11 22.67 9.16
C ILE A 21 0.40 22.37 10.56
N GLU A 22 -0.49 22.41 11.55
CA GLU A 22 -0.23 21.72 12.81
C GLU A 22 0.10 20.27 12.47
N LYS A 23 1.32 19.84 12.76
CA LYS A 23 1.69 18.42 12.67
C LYS A 23 0.88 17.68 13.73
N LYS A 24 -0.33 17.23 13.38
CA LYS A 24 -0.96 16.12 14.10
C LYS A 24 0.00 14.95 13.96
N VAL A 25 0.71 14.65 15.05
CA VAL A 25 1.47 13.42 15.16
C VAL A 25 0.44 12.30 15.10
N ILE A 26 0.29 11.69 13.92
CA ILE A 26 -0.49 10.47 13.76
C ILE A 26 0.36 9.41 14.44
N VAL A 27 0.08 9.19 15.72
CA VAL A 27 0.62 8.02 16.42
C VAL A 27 0.02 6.82 15.67
N PRO A 28 0.83 5.92 15.08
CA PRO A 28 0.27 4.72 14.50
C PRO A 28 -0.41 3.98 15.64
N VAL A 29 -1.74 3.86 15.58
CA VAL A 29 -2.45 2.92 16.43
C VAL A 29 -1.87 1.57 16.07
N ALA A 30 -1.16 0.96 17.01
CA ALA A 30 -0.71 -0.42 16.86
C ALA A 30 -1.98 -1.26 16.74
N VAL A 31 -2.38 -1.54 15.50
CA VAL A 31 -3.41 -2.55 15.24
C VAL A 31 -2.77 -3.84 15.76
N PRO A 32 -3.33 -4.49 16.80
CA PRO A 32 -2.84 -5.80 17.18
C PRO A 32 -2.82 -6.62 15.90
N SER A 33 -1.71 -7.33 15.63
CA SER A 33 -1.71 -8.31 14.55
C SER A 33 -3.03 -9.06 14.66
N PRO A 34 -3.83 -9.21 13.58
CA PRO A 34 -5.02 -10.01 13.69
C PRO A 34 -4.53 -11.41 14.05
N VAL A 35 -4.49 -11.72 15.34
CA VAL A 35 -4.83 -13.05 15.80
C VAL A 35 -6.16 -13.23 15.11
N GLN A 36 -6.19 -14.08 14.09
CA GLN A 36 -7.36 -14.26 13.26
C GLN A 36 -8.50 -14.62 14.21
N GLN A 37 -9.25 -13.62 14.66
CA GLN A 37 -10.58 -13.82 15.17
C GLN A 37 -11.34 -14.14 13.90
N TYR A 38 -11.38 -15.43 13.60
CA TYR A 38 -12.46 -16.00 12.86
C TYR A 38 -13.70 -15.65 13.67
N THR A 39 -14.36 -14.56 13.29
CA THR A 39 -15.73 -14.35 13.70
C THR A 39 -16.50 -15.48 13.03
N GLU A 40 -16.67 -16.60 13.74
CA GLU A 40 -17.81 -17.46 13.48
C GLU A 40 -19.02 -16.53 13.57
N ASN A 41 -19.79 -16.44 12.50
CA ASN A 41 -21.06 -15.74 12.51
C ASN A 41 -22.04 -16.52 13.39
N MET A 42 -21.80 -16.55 14.70
CA MET A 42 -22.79 -16.91 15.70
C MET A 42 -23.69 -15.70 15.90
N GLY A 43 -24.73 -15.63 15.06
CA GLY A 43 -25.93 -14.87 15.40
C GLY A 43 -26.13 -13.58 14.63
N ARG A 44 -27.07 -13.67 13.68
CA ARG A 44 -28.03 -12.62 13.29
C ARG A 44 -27.44 -11.29 12.80
N SER A 45 -26.89 -11.30 11.59
CA SER A 45 -26.82 -10.09 10.77
C SER A 45 -27.95 -10.07 9.74
N ARG A 46 -28.95 -9.20 9.95
CA ARG A 46 -29.99 -8.87 8.97
C ARG A 46 -29.50 -7.74 8.04
N VAL A 47 -28.78 -8.03 6.96
CA VAL A 47 -28.63 -7.09 5.80
C VAL A 47 -28.56 -7.94 4.51
N PRO A 48 -29.45 -7.76 3.51
CA PRO A 48 -29.70 -8.79 2.47
C PRO A 48 -28.61 -8.90 1.38
N LYS A 49 -27.50 -8.18 1.51
CA LYS A 49 -26.50 -7.99 0.45
C LYS A 49 -25.10 -8.09 1.05
N LEU A 50 -24.30 -9.01 0.50
CA LEU A 50 -23.00 -9.54 0.97
C LEU A 50 -23.12 -10.68 2.00
N GLN A 51 -23.63 -11.83 1.54
CA GLN A 51 -23.28 -13.11 2.15
C GLN A 51 -21.85 -13.43 1.76
N TRP A 52 -20.93 -13.30 2.72
CA TRP A 52 -19.61 -13.90 2.57
C TRP A 52 -19.77 -15.40 2.84
N GLU A 53 -19.60 -16.21 1.80
CA GLU A 53 -19.57 -17.65 1.94
C GLU A 53 -18.35 -18.04 2.77
N VAL A 54 -18.56 -18.94 3.73
CA VAL A 54 -17.46 -19.55 4.48
C VAL A 54 -16.73 -20.46 3.49
N PRO A 55 -15.40 -20.39 3.39
CA PRO A 55 -14.66 -21.32 2.53
C PRO A 55 -14.91 -22.75 3.02
N GLU A 56 -15.03 -23.68 2.08
CA GLU A 56 -15.17 -25.12 2.40
C GLU A 56 -14.00 -25.64 3.25
N TRP A 57 -12.85 -24.98 3.17
CA TRP A 57 -11.59 -25.38 3.79
C TRP A 57 -11.10 -24.32 4.78
N ASP A 58 -10.63 -24.75 5.95
CA ASP A 58 -9.99 -23.87 6.95
C ASP A 58 -8.59 -23.47 6.48
N LEU A 59 -8.49 -22.31 5.86
CA LEU A 59 -7.21 -21.73 5.44
C LEU A 59 -6.29 -21.34 6.61
N ALA A 60 -6.80 -21.27 7.85
CA ALA A 60 -5.97 -21.00 9.04
C ALA A 60 -4.97 -22.12 9.31
N GLU A 61 -5.39 -23.36 9.04
CA GLU A 61 -4.62 -24.56 9.36
C GLU A 61 -3.26 -24.55 8.64
N ASN A 62 -3.21 -24.02 7.42
CA ASN A 62 -1.97 -23.85 6.67
C ASN A 62 -0.95 -22.98 7.42
N ASN A 63 -1.40 -21.94 8.11
CA ASN A 63 -0.51 -21.08 8.90
C ASN A 63 -0.08 -21.77 10.20
N ARG A 64 -0.98 -22.51 10.85
CA ARG A 64 -0.63 -23.28 12.06
C ARG A 64 0.44 -24.33 11.77
N ILE A 65 0.30 -25.09 10.69
CA ILE A 65 1.31 -26.07 10.27
C ILE A 65 2.64 -25.39 9.96
N LEU A 66 2.62 -24.23 9.30
CA LEU A 66 3.84 -23.46 9.00
C LEU A 66 4.57 -22.93 10.24
N ASP A 67 3.84 -22.68 11.33
CA ASP A 67 4.41 -22.20 12.58
C ASP A 67 4.96 -23.35 13.44
N VAL A 68 4.30 -24.51 13.42
CA VAL A 68 4.65 -25.69 14.24
C VAL A 68 5.70 -26.57 13.55
N GLU A 69 5.56 -26.82 12.25
CA GLU A 69 6.33 -27.82 11.52
C GLU A 69 7.48 -27.14 10.74
N SER A 70 8.72 -27.54 11.05
CA SER A 70 9.92 -26.88 10.53
C SER A 70 10.29 -27.25 9.08
N LEU A 71 9.94 -28.44 8.60
CA LEU A 71 10.29 -28.92 7.25
C LEU A 71 9.39 -28.28 6.19
N VAL A 72 8.09 -28.23 6.42
CA VAL A 72 7.05 -27.46 5.73
C VAL A 72 7.44 -26.00 5.73
N ARG A 73 7.74 -25.38 6.88
CA ARG A 73 8.19 -23.98 6.92
C ARG A 73 9.40 -23.73 6.01
N ARG A 74 10.40 -24.62 6.06
CA ARG A 74 11.59 -24.54 5.21
C ARG A 74 11.23 -24.72 3.73
N SER A 75 10.35 -25.66 3.40
CA SER A 75 9.92 -25.95 2.03
C SER A 75 9.19 -24.76 1.40
N PHE A 76 8.26 -24.14 2.13
CA PHE A 76 7.56 -22.93 1.68
C PHE A 76 8.50 -21.74 1.54
N LYS A 77 9.46 -21.58 2.47
CA LYS A 77 10.50 -20.55 2.37
C LYS A 77 11.35 -20.74 1.10
N ASN A 78 11.78 -21.96 0.81
CA ASN A 78 12.56 -22.28 -0.38
C ASN A 78 11.76 -22.01 -1.66
N LYS A 79 10.48 -22.42 -1.71
CA LYS A 79 9.59 -22.15 -2.85
C LYS A 79 9.40 -20.65 -3.08
N LYS A 80 9.16 -19.88 -2.03
CA LYS A 80 9.08 -18.41 -2.09
C LYS A 80 10.38 -17.80 -2.62
N ASN A 81 11.53 -18.25 -2.12
CA ASN A 81 12.83 -17.74 -2.53
C ASN A 81 13.13 -18.06 -3.99
N LEU A 82 12.75 -19.25 -4.46
CA LEU A 82 12.91 -19.63 -5.86
C LEU A 82 12.06 -18.75 -6.78
N PHE A 83 10.80 -18.49 -6.38
CA PHE A 83 9.90 -17.60 -7.12
C PHE A 83 10.47 -16.18 -7.23
N LEU A 84 11.04 -15.65 -6.15
CA LEU A 84 11.58 -14.28 -6.10
C LEU A 84 12.99 -14.14 -6.69
N LYS A 85 13.63 -15.24 -7.12
CA LYS A 85 15.05 -15.26 -7.50
C LYS A 85 15.36 -14.37 -8.71
N GLU A 86 14.46 -14.32 -9.68
CA GLU A 86 14.62 -13.51 -10.90
C GLU A 86 14.25 -12.04 -10.70
N GLY A 87 13.56 -11.71 -9.60
CA GLY A 87 13.04 -10.37 -9.35
C GLY A 87 11.79 -10.06 -10.18
N TYR A 88 11.59 -8.79 -10.51
CA TYR A 88 10.47 -8.33 -11.32
C TYR A 88 10.92 -7.26 -12.31
N SER A 89 10.24 -7.19 -13.46
CA SER A 89 10.44 -6.15 -14.46
C SER A 89 9.09 -5.68 -15.00
N PHE A 90 8.99 -4.39 -15.35
CA PHE A 90 7.82 -3.85 -16.04
C PHE A 90 8.05 -3.91 -17.55
N VAL A 91 7.26 -4.74 -18.23
CA VAL A 91 7.37 -4.96 -19.68
C VAL A 91 6.08 -4.49 -20.35
N GLY A 92 6.21 -3.84 -21.50
CA GLY A 92 5.07 -3.39 -22.30
C GLY A 92 5.51 -2.81 -23.64
N PHE A 93 4.59 -2.76 -24.60
CA PHE A 93 4.85 -2.25 -25.95
C PHE A 93 5.12 -0.73 -25.99
N ASP A 94 4.40 0.03 -25.15
CA ASP A 94 4.50 1.49 -25.08
C ASP A 94 5.38 1.91 -23.88
N PRO A 95 6.58 2.47 -24.11
CA PRO A 95 7.49 2.85 -23.04
C PRO A 95 6.91 3.94 -22.13
N SER A 96 6.06 4.82 -22.66
CA SER A 96 5.45 5.90 -21.87
C SER A 96 4.49 5.34 -20.81
N ARG A 97 3.76 4.28 -21.13
CA ARG A 97 2.88 3.58 -20.19
C ARG A 97 3.65 2.80 -19.15
N VAL A 98 4.76 2.16 -19.54
CA VAL A 98 5.64 1.46 -18.61
C VAL A 98 6.20 2.44 -17.57
N GLU A 99 6.65 3.62 -18.00
CA GLU A 99 7.16 4.65 -17.10
C GLU A 99 6.06 5.23 -16.18
N TYR A 100 4.85 5.41 -16.72
CA TYR A 100 3.71 5.78 -15.90
C TYR A 100 3.46 4.77 -14.77
N ILE A 101 3.40 3.47 -15.09
CA ILE A 101 3.16 2.40 -14.10
C ILE A 101 4.28 2.38 -13.05
N ARG A 102 5.54 2.50 -13.48
CA ARG A 102 6.71 2.55 -12.59
C ARG A 102 6.60 3.73 -11.61
N THR A 103 6.19 4.89 -12.10
CA THR A 103 5.97 6.08 -11.26
C THR A 103 4.83 5.86 -10.27
N ARG A 104 3.74 5.17 -10.67
CA ARG A 104 2.63 4.85 -9.76
C ARG A 104 3.07 3.94 -8.62
N PHE A 105 3.82 2.88 -8.89
CA PHE A 105 4.30 2.02 -7.83
C PHE A 105 5.21 2.76 -6.84
N LYS A 106 6.08 3.67 -7.31
CA LYS A 106 6.87 4.54 -6.42
C LYS A 106 6.01 5.45 -5.54
N GLN A 107 4.93 5.99 -6.10
CA GLN A 107 3.99 6.81 -5.33
C GLN A 107 3.22 5.98 -4.29
N MET A 108 2.82 4.75 -4.65
CA MET A 108 2.20 3.81 -3.71
C MET A 108 3.17 3.44 -2.58
N GLU A 109 4.44 3.21 -2.89
CA GLU A 109 5.48 2.98 -1.87
C GLU A 109 5.57 4.15 -0.89
N PHE A 110 5.54 5.38 -1.40
CA PHE A 110 5.60 6.58 -0.59
C PHE A 110 4.34 6.77 0.27
N ALA A 111 3.16 6.56 -0.31
CA ALA A 111 1.89 6.76 0.38
C ALA A 111 1.62 5.68 1.45
N THR A 112 1.97 4.43 1.16
CA THR A 112 1.74 3.29 2.07
C THR A 112 2.89 3.08 3.07
N GLY A 113 4.09 3.59 2.76
CA GLY A 113 5.32 3.31 3.51
C GLY A 113 5.84 1.88 3.32
N ILE A 114 5.26 1.10 2.41
CA ILE A 114 5.64 -0.29 2.14
C ILE A 114 6.37 -0.35 0.79
N PRO A 115 7.64 -0.79 0.75
CA PRO A 115 8.35 -0.99 -0.50
C PRO A 115 7.65 -2.01 -1.41
N PHE A 116 7.61 -1.75 -2.71
CA PHE A 116 6.98 -2.62 -3.69
C PHE A 116 7.59 -4.02 -3.75
N PRO A 117 8.92 -4.21 -3.61
CA PRO A 117 9.50 -5.55 -3.49
C PRO A 117 8.96 -6.32 -2.27
N MET A 118 8.68 -5.62 -1.16
CA MET A 118 8.10 -6.21 0.03
C MET A 118 6.65 -6.61 -0.20
N LEU A 119 5.87 -5.77 -0.89
CA LEU A 119 4.50 -6.08 -1.32
C LEU A 119 4.47 -7.32 -2.23
N ILE A 120 5.37 -7.42 -3.21
CA ILE A 120 5.48 -8.64 -4.04
C ILE A 120 5.83 -9.85 -3.18
N SER A 121 6.80 -9.74 -2.28
CA SER A 121 7.20 -10.85 -1.38
C SER A 121 6.04 -11.34 -0.52
N GLN A 122 5.19 -10.43 -0.01
CA GLN A 122 3.97 -10.76 0.72
C GLN A 122 2.90 -11.41 -0.16
N THR A 123 2.78 -10.95 -1.41
CA THR A 123 1.87 -11.52 -2.41
C THR A 123 2.23 -12.96 -2.73
N VAL A 124 3.51 -13.22 -3.01
CA VAL A 124 4.02 -14.56 -3.28
C VAL A 124 3.86 -15.45 -2.06
N ALA A 125 4.10 -14.93 -0.85
CA ALA A 125 3.85 -15.68 0.38
C ALA A 125 2.37 -16.06 0.53
N SER A 126 1.45 -15.14 0.26
CA SER A 126 0.00 -15.39 0.34
C SER A 126 -0.43 -16.41 -0.71
N LEU A 127 0.02 -16.24 -1.95
CA LEU A 127 -0.25 -17.17 -3.06
C LEU A 127 0.28 -18.57 -2.76
N THR A 128 1.49 -18.69 -2.22
CA THR A 128 2.07 -20.00 -1.92
C THR A 128 1.33 -20.71 -0.79
N ARG A 129 0.90 -19.97 0.25
CA ARG A 129 0.25 -20.53 1.45
C ARG A 129 -1.23 -20.86 1.26
N HIS A 130 -1.96 -20.03 0.53
CA HIS A 130 -3.42 -20.11 0.43
C HIS A 130 -3.91 -20.35 -1.00
N ASN A 131 -2.98 -20.56 -1.96
CA ASN A 131 -3.27 -20.63 -3.40
C ASN A 131 -4.05 -19.42 -3.94
N ASN A 132 -4.05 -18.32 -3.20
CA ASN A 132 -4.82 -17.13 -3.50
C ASN A 132 -4.15 -15.89 -2.89
N ALA A 133 -4.26 -14.75 -3.58
CA ALA A 133 -3.76 -13.46 -3.12
C ALA A 133 -4.59 -12.33 -3.75
N PHE A 134 -4.96 -11.34 -2.95
CA PHE A 134 -5.73 -10.19 -3.39
C PHE A 134 -5.01 -8.89 -3.06
N TRP A 135 -5.07 -7.94 -3.99
CA TRP A 135 -4.63 -6.57 -3.75
C TRP A 135 -5.85 -5.66 -3.66
N VAL A 136 -5.95 -4.94 -2.55
CA VAL A 136 -6.90 -3.86 -2.39
C VAL A 136 -6.20 -2.58 -2.81
N LYS A 137 -6.76 -1.90 -3.81
CA LYS A 137 -6.25 -0.62 -4.30
C LYS A 137 -7.20 0.49 -3.89
N VAL A 138 -6.65 1.57 -3.37
CA VAL A 138 -7.38 2.81 -3.07
C VAL A 138 -6.90 3.91 -4.02
N ARG A 139 -7.87 4.73 -4.44
CA ARG A 139 -7.64 5.93 -5.23
C ARG A 139 -7.76 7.13 -4.32
N ASP A 140 -6.72 7.95 -4.27
CA ASP A 140 -6.69 9.18 -3.51
C ASP A 140 -5.96 10.25 -4.32
N GLU A 141 -6.65 11.36 -4.58
CA GLU A 141 -6.11 12.49 -5.32
C GLU A 141 -5.00 13.21 -4.54
N LYS A 142 -5.05 13.20 -3.19
CA LYS A 142 -4.07 13.91 -2.36
C LYS A 142 -2.75 13.17 -2.24
N ALA A 143 -2.81 11.84 -2.21
CA ALA A 143 -1.64 10.98 -2.10
C ALA A 143 -1.03 10.60 -3.46
N SER A 144 -1.63 11.02 -4.58
CA SER A 144 -1.19 10.64 -5.92
C SER A 144 -0.90 11.85 -6.80
N GLY A 145 0.29 11.92 -7.38
CA GLY A 145 0.67 12.94 -8.36
C GLY A 145 0.14 12.62 -9.77
N GLY A 146 -1.08 12.10 -9.90
CA GLY A 146 -1.65 11.64 -11.18
C GLY A 146 -2.72 12.53 -11.75
N THR A 147 -2.84 12.50 -13.07
CA THR A 147 -3.93 13.15 -13.78
C THR A 147 -5.18 12.27 -13.74
N LYS A 148 -6.33 12.91 -13.61
CA LYS A 148 -7.62 12.22 -13.72
C LYS A 148 -7.79 11.71 -15.15
N ARG A 149 -8.28 10.48 -15.29
CA ARG A 149 -8.55 9.89 -16.61
C ARG A 149 -10.04 9.79 -16.85
N THR A 150 -10.49 10.25 -18.02
CA THR A 150 -11.84 9.99 -18.52
C THR A 150 -11.90 8.63 -19.20
N LEU A 151 -12.85 7.78 -18.80
CA LEU A 151 -13.21 6.58 -19.55
C LEU A 151 -14.05 6.95 -20.78
N SER A 152 -14.11 6.06 -21.77
CA SER A 152 -14.99 6.20 -22.94
C SER A 152 -16.48 6.34 -22.59
N GLY A 153 -16.87 5.94 -21.37
CA GLY A 153 -18.24 6.12 -20.84
C GLY A 153 -18.46 7.41 -20.04
N GLY A 154 -17.60 8.42 -20.19
CA GLY A 154 -17.75 9.74 -19.54
C GLY A 154 -17.40 9.80 -18.05
N LYS A 155 -17.12 8.66 -17.41
CA LYS A 155 -16.70 8.62 -15.99
C LYS A 155 -15.25 9.08 -15.84
N THR A 156 -15.02 10.05 -14.97
CA THR A 156 -13.68 10.46 -14.52
C THR A 156 -13.22 9.54 -13.39
N LEU A 157 -11.97 9.07 -13.47
CA LEU A 157 -11.34 8.28 -12.43
C LEU A 157 -10.20 9.06 -11.81
N ASP A 158 -10.21 9.12 -10.49
CA ASP A 158 -9.10 9.62 -9.70
C ASP A 158 -7.88 8.69 -9.82
N PRO A 159 -6.66 9.24 -9.69
CA PRO A 159 -5.45 8.47 -9.79
C PRO A 159 -5.29 7.48 -8.61
N VAL A 160 -4.58 6.39 -8.86
CA VAL A 160 -4.29 5.35 -7.84
C VAL A 160 -3.19 5.87 -6.92
N ALA A 161 -3.37 5.69 -5.61
CA ALA A 161 -2.44 6.21 -4.58
C ALA A 161 -1.96 5.16 -3.59
N GLY A 162 -2.61 3.99 -3.50
CA GLY A 162 -2.25 2.89 -2.60
C GLY A 162 -3.36 1.87 -2.58
#